data_AF-A0A5N6PDK2-F1
#
_entry.id   AF-A0A5N6PDK2-F1
#
_cell.length_a   1.000
_cell.length_b   1.000
_cell.length_c   1.000
_cell.angle_alpha   90.00
_cell.angle_beta   90.00
_cell.angle_gamma   90.00
#
_symmetry.space_group_name_H-M   'P 1'
#
loop_
_entity.id
_entity.type
_entity.pdbx_description
1 polymer ?
#
loop_
_entity_poly.entity_id
_entity_poly.type
_entity_poly.pdbx_seq_one_letter_code
_entity_poly.pdbx_strand_id
1 'polypeptide(L)'
;MVLLRDPLDDNVIPIVEELQRRLPPVDTNFLGQGEDEDGIGVQTEAQTGESIEFPFEFRALEVALEGICSFLDARTRELETAAYPALDELTSMISSRNLDRVRKLKSAMTRLTNRVLKVRDELEQLLDDDDDMADLYLSRKFSFASSPSNDGEDLTWSPASPTIESKISRASRATPFSTHGENDVEELEMLLEAYFMQIEATSNKLTTLREYIDDTEDYINIQLDNHRNQLIQLELFLLSGTVSLSVYSLVAAIFGMNIPYPWNNDHGYVFKWVVILAAIVSATIFMSITTYSRYKGLVGS
;
A
#
# COMPACT_ATOMS: atom_id res chain seq x y z
N MET A 1 21.70 16.08 21.45
CA MET A 1 22.35 14.92 20.79
C MET A 1 21.25 13.97 20.33
N VAL A 2 21.08 13.77 19.02
CA VAL A 2 20.08 12.84 18.47
C VAL A 2 20.74 11.46 18.31
N LEU A 3 20.17 10.43 18.92
CA LEU A 3 20.65 9.05 18.83
C LEU A 3 19.82 8.29 17.79
N LEU A 4 20.41 8.02 16.63
CA LEU A 4 19.81 7.12 15.64
C LEU A 4 20.23 5.67 15.90
N ARG A 5 19.24 4.78 15.92
CA ARG A 5 19.45 3.33 15.98
C ARG A 5 19.56 2.79 14.56
N ASP A 6 20.63 2.04 14.28
CA ASP A 6 20.93 1.39 13.00
C ASP A 6 20.97 2.33 11.76
N PRO A 7 21.97 3.22 11.66
CA PRO A 7 22.11 4.21 10.57
C PRO A 7 22.49 3.62 9.19
N LEU A 8 22.56 2.29 9.06
CA LEU A 8 23.01 1.57 7.86
C LEU A 8 21.86 0.88 7.09
N ASP A 9 20.61 1.04 7.52
CA ASP A 9 19.45 0.52 6.78
C ASP A 9 19.22 1.36 5.52
N ASP A 10 19.16 0.73 4.34
CA ASP A 10 18.93 1.38 3.03
C ASP A 10 17.70 2.32 3.01
N ASN A 11 16.73 2.11 3.91
CA ASN A 11 15.55 2.96 4.03
C ASN A 11 15.77 4.21 4.91
N VAL A 12 16.85 4.23 5.71
CA VAL A 12 17.12 5.24 6.74
C VAL A 12 18.34 6.11 6.39
N ILE A 13 19.23 5.63 5.51
CA ILE A 13 20.38 6.39 4.98
C ILE A 13 19.99 7.79 4.46
N PRO A 14 18.93 7.98 3.65
CA PRO A 14 18.56 9.31 3.14
C PRO A 14 18.15 10.27 4.27
N ILE A 15 17.53 9.74 5.33
CA ILE A 15 17.06 10.49 6.49
C ILE A 15 18.24 10.88 7.38
N VAL A 16 19.23 9.99 7.52
CA VAL A 16 20.48 10.24 8.26
C VAL A 16 21.32 11.34 7.58
N GLU A 17 21.44 11.30 6.25
CA GLU A 17 22.19 12.31 5.50
C GLU A 17 21.52 13.69 5.60
N GLU A 18 20.18 13.78 5.54
CA GLU A 18 19.47 15.06 5.69
C GLU A 18 19.51 15.58 7.14
N LEU A 19 19.42 14.69 8.14
CA LEU A 19 19.62 15.05 9.56
C LEU A 19 21.04 15.59 9.81
N GLN A 20 22.08 14.98 9.22
CA GLN A 20 23.46 15.47 9.35
C GLN A 20 23.70 16.79 8.61
N ARG A 21 22.97 17.05 7.51
CA ARG A 21 23.12 18.27 6.71
C ARG A 21 22.43 19.48 7.34
N ARG A 22 21.32 19.28 8.05
CA ARG A 22 20.45 20.37 8.56
C ARG A 22 20.54 20.65 10.04
N LEU A 23 21.05 19.73 10.85
CA LEU A 23 21.43 20.05 12.22
C LEU A 23 22.86 20.62 12.22
N PRO A 24 23.08 21.90 12.56
CA PRO A 24 24.43 22.41 12.73
C PRO A 24 25.14 21.56 13.79
N PRO A 25 26.45 21.25 13.62
CA PRO A 25 27.22 20.67 14.70
C PRO A 25 27.13 21.66 15.87
N VAL A 26 26.80 21.15 17.06
CA VAL A 26 26.95 21.92 18.29
C VAL A 26 28.42 22.35 18.34
N ASP A 27 28.70 23.60 17.99
CA ASP A 27 30.02 24.16 18.07
C ASP A 27 30.44 24.12 19.54
N THR A 28 31.27 23.13 19.87
CA THR A 28 32.10 23.14 21.06
C THR A 28 33.21 24.18 20.88
N ASN A 29 32.83 25.46 20.81
CA ASN A 29 33.76 26.59 20.89
C ASN A 29 33.40 27.45 22.11
N PHE A 30 33.38 26.81 23.28
CA PHE A 30 33.55 27.49 24.56
C PHE A 30 34.68 26.83 25.34
N LEU A 31 35.92 27.25 25.05
CA LEU A 31 37.00 27.34 26.04
C LEU A 31 38.24 28.06 25.45
N GLY A 32 38.43 29.33 25.85
CA GLY A 32 39.76 29.83 26.21
C GLY A 32 40.45 30.90 25.34
N GLN A 33 40.26 32.16 25.75
CA GLN A 33 41.32 33.16 26.06
C GLN A 33 42.04 33.93 24.94
N GLY A 34 41.96 35.27 25.03
CA GLY A 34 42.94 36.21 24.48
C GLY A 34 42.34 37.58 24.10
N GLU A 35 42.56 38.58 24.94
CA GLU A 35 42.29 40.01 24.66
C GLU A 35 43.12 40.50 23.46
N ASP A 36 42.54 41.37 22.61
CA ASP A 36 43.13 42.63 22.14
C ASP A 36 42.19 43.36 21.15
N GLU A 37 42.18 44.69 21.25
CA GLU A 37 41.25 45.69 20.68
C GLU A 37 41.37 45.97 19.16
N ASP A 38 40.34 46.70 18.68
CA ASP A 38 40.26 47.65 17.56
C ASP A 38 39.76 47.20 16.17
N GLY A 39 38.66 47.84 15.71
CA GLY A 39 38.43 48.13 14.28
C GLY A 39 37.01 48.04 13.70
N ILE A 40 36.20 49.08 13.92
CA ILE A 40 35.23 49.73 12.99
C ILE A 40 34.49 48.87 11.92
N GLY A 41 33.21 48.59 12.23
CA GLY A 41 31.99 48.76 11.42
C GLY A 41 31.96 48.47 9.92
N VAL A 42 31.04 47.56 9.52
CA VAL A 42 30.07 47.78 8.41
C VAL A 42 28.78 47.01 8.75
N GLN A 43 27.68 47.73 8.88
CA GLN A 43 26.32 47.19 8.85
C GLN A 43 25.97 46.79 7.41
N THR A 44 25.42 45.60 7.20
CA THR A 44 24.61 45.32 6.02
C THR A 44 23.45 44.45 6.45
N GLU A 45 22.34 45.11 6.78
CA GLU A 45 21.02 44.52 6.83
C GLU A 45 20.62 44.06 5.42
N ALA A 46 20.07 42.84 5.31
CA ALA A 46 18.89 42.50 4.49
C ALA A 46 18.86 41.02 4.09
N GLN A 47 18.30 40.17 4.96
CA GLN A 47 17.26 39.18 4.61
C GLN A 47 16.88 38.40 5.88
N THR A 48 16.16 39.08 6.78
CA THR A 48 15.29 38.42 7.76
C THR A 48 14.09 37.84 7.00
N GLY A 49 14.24 36.64 6.46
CA GLY A 49 13.13 35.70 6.55
C GLY A 49 13.06 35.32 8.02
N GLU A 50 11.99 35.67 8.73
CA GLU A 50 11.72 35.14 10.06
C GLU A 50 11.54 33.63 9.92
N SER A 51 12.65 32.89 9.91
CA SER A 51 12.65 31.50 10.29
C SER A 51 12.30 31.51 11.76
N ILE A 52 11.04 31.17 12.07
CA ILE A 52 10.62 30.79 13.42
C ILE A 52 11.68 29.77 13.88
N GLU A 53 12.54 30.19 14.80
CA GLU A 53 13.67 29.39 15.25
C GLU A 53 13.11 28.34 16.20
N PHE A 54 12.60 27.27 15.60
CA PHE A 54 12.06 26.14 16.33
C PHE A 54 13.13 25.58 17.29
N PRO A 55 12.75 25.22 18.53
CA PRO A 55 13.60 24.48 19.43
C PRO A 55 14.24 23.26 18.74
N PHE A 56 15.44 22.89 19.18
CA PHE A 56 16.26 21.86 18.50
C PHE A 56 15.50 20.53 18.33
N GLU A 57 14.58 20.23 19.24
CA GLU A 57 13.68 19.06 19.22
C GLU A 57 12.73 19.08 18.01
N PHE A 58 12.08 20.21 17.72
CA PHE A 58 11.15 20.31 16.60
C PHE A 58 11.87 20.44 15.28
N ARG A 59 13.05 21.04 15.27
CA ARG A 59 13.90 21.02 14.08
C ARG A 59 14.35 19.60 13.72
N ALA A 60 14.69 18.78 14.72
CA ALA A 60 15.01 17.38 14.50
C ALA A 60 13.79 16.57 14.03
N LEU A 61 12.61 16.83 14.62
CA LEU A 61 11.35 16.19 14.24
C LEU A 61 10.91 16.55 12.82
N GLU A 62 10.96 17.84 12.47
CA GLU A 62 10.68 18.37 11.13
C GLU A 62 11.53 17.66 10.08
N VAL A 63 12.85 17.59 10.28
CA VAL A 63 13.75 16.94 9.33
C VAL A 63 13.48 15.43 9.23
N ALA A 64 13.14 14.77 10.34
CA ALA A 64 12.78 13.36 10.31
C ALA A 64 11.46 13.11 9.56
N LEU A 65 10.41 13.91 9.83
CA LEU A 65 9.11 13.82 9.16
C LEU A 65 9.21 14.19 7.68
N GLU A 66 9.97 15.21 7.32
CA GLU A 66 10.27 15.57 5.93
C GLU A 66 10.94 14.40 5.21
N GLY A 67 11.92 13.77 5.85
CA GLY A 67 12.61 12.58 5.32
C GLY A 67 11.66 11.39 5.10
N ILE A 68 10.79 11.11 6.08
CA ILE A 68 9.81 10.02 5.98
C ILE A 68 8.78 10.32 4.89
N CYS A 69 8.22 11.52 4.85
CA CYS A 69 7.22 11.91 3.85
C CYS A 69 7.81 11.86 2.43
N SER A 70 9.03 12.38 2.25
CA SER A 70 9.76 12.31 0.99
C SER A 70 10.01 10.87 0.56
N PHE A 71 10.44 10.00 1.49
CA PHE A 71 10.63 8.57 1.22
C PHE A 71 9.32 7.87 0.81
N LEU A 72 8.22 8.10 1.53
CA LEU A 72 6.93 7.47 1.25
C LEU A 72 6.35 7.94 -0.10
N ASP A 73 6.46 9.23 -0.41
CA ASP A 73 5.99 9.81 -1.67
C ASP A 73 6.86 9.33 -2.85
N ALA A 74 8.18 9.24 -2.68
CA ALA A 74 9.09 8.67 -3.69
C ALA A 74 8.75 7.20 -3.99
N ARG A 75 8.59 6.36 -2.95
CA ARG A 75 8.20 4.95 -3.10
C ARG A 75 6.82 4.79 -3.75
N THR A 76 5.89 5.70 -3.45
CA THR A 76 4.56 5.70 -4.07
C THR A 76 4.66 6.00 -5.55
N ARG A 77 5.45 7.01 -5.95
CA ARG A 77 5.69 7.33 -7.38
C ARG A 77 6.41 6.21 -8.14
N GLU A 78 7.41 5.58 -7.52
CA GLU A 78 8.09 4.40 -8.10
C GLU A 78 7.09 3.27 -8.39
N LEU A 79 6.20 3.02 -7.43
CA LEU A 79 5.17 2.00 -7.56
C LEU A 79 4.17 2.36 -8.66
N GLU A 80 3.69 3.60 -8.70
CA GLU A 80 2.76 4.13 -9.70
C GLU A 80 3.33 4.01 -11.13
N THR A 81 4.58 4.46 -11.32
CA THR A 81 5.27 4.40 -12.62
C THR A 81 5.55 2.96 -13.08
N ALA A 82 5.71 2.01 -12.15
CA ALA A 82 5.82 0.59 -12.48
C ALA A 82 4.45 -0.08 -12.70
N ALA A 83 3.39 0.41 -12.06
CA ALA A 83 2.07 -0.18 -12.05
C ALA A 83 1.34 -0.04 -13.38
N TYR A 84 1.17 1.20 -13.84
CA TYR A 84 0.44 1.49 -15.07
C TYR A 84 0.91 0.68 -16.29
N PRO A 85 2.21 0.62 -16.63
CA PRO A 85 2.65 -0.17 -17.77
C PRO A 85 2.49 -1.68 -17.55
N ALA A 86 2.61 -2.18 -16.31
CA ALA A 86 2.43 -3.61 -16.04
C ALA A 86 0.96 -4.04 -16.19
N LEU A 87 0.02 -3.18 -15.79
CA LEU A 87 -1.42 -3.42 -15.92
C LEU A 87 -1.89 -3.32 -17.38
N ASP A 88 -1.36 -2.36 -18.14
CA ASP A 88 -1.61 -2.24 -19.58
C ASP A 88 -1.05 -3.45 -20.35
N GLU A 89 0.18 -3.89 -20.03
CA GLU A 89 0.78 -5.08 -20.63
C GLU A 89 -0.02 -6.36 -20.28
N LEU A 90 -0.58 -6.46 -19.07
CA LEU A 90 -1.44 -7.57 -18.68
C LEU A 90 -2.78 -7.55 -19.42
N THR A 91 -3.36 -6.35 -19.60
CA THR A 91 -4.61 -6.13 -20.35
C THR A 91 -4.46 -6.45 -21.82
N SER A 92 -3.31 -6.14 -22.43
CA SER A 92 -2.99 -6.47 -23.82
C SER A 92 -2.74 -7.97 -24.00
N MET A 93 -2.02 -8.61 -23.08
CA MET A 93 -1.69 -10.02 -23.15
C MET A 93 -1.66 -10.69 -21.78
N ILE A 94 -2.66 -11.55 -21.55
CA ILE A 94 -2.73 -12.38 -20.34
C ILE A 94 -1.66 -13.47 -20.42
N SER A 95 -0.56 -13.28 -19.69
CA SER A 95 0.53 -14.25 -19.59
C SER A 95 0.92 -14.48 -18.13
N SER A 96 1.45 -15.67 -17.81
CA SER A 96 1.92 -16.00 -16.46
C SER A 96 2.95 -14.99 -15.95
N ARG A 97 3.87 -14.56 -16.83
CA ARG A 97 4.88 -13.54 -16.53
C ARG A 97 4.24 -12.20 -16.14
N ASN A 98 3.21 -11.75 -16.86
CA ASN A 98 2.55 -10.48 -16.59
C ASN A 98 1.71 -10.54 -15.31
N LEU A 99 1.01 -11.66 -15.08
CA LEU A 99 0.30 -11.91 -13.82
C LEU A 99 1.24 -11.93 -12.61
N ASP A 100 2.43 -12.53 -12.75
CA ASP A 100 3.43 -12.53 -11.67
C ASP A 100 3.99 -11.12 -11.40
N ARG A 101 4.15 -10.29 -12.44
CA ARG A 101 4.56 -8.89 -12.27
C ARG A 101 3.51 -8.09 -11.51
N VAL A 102 2.23 -8.20 -11.89
CA VAL A 102 1.13 -7.52 -11.19
C VAL A 102 0.96 -8.04 -9.76
N ARG A 103 1.14 -9.34 -9.52
CA ARG A 103 1.12 -9.92 -8.16
C ARG A 103 2.25 -9.36 -7.28
N LYS A 104 3.47 -9.24 -7.82
CA LYS A 104 4.60 -8.63 -7.10
C LYS A 104 4.34 -7.16 -6.78
N LEU A 105 3.81 -6.41 -7.74
CA LEU A 105 3.41 -5.02 -7.58
C LEU A 105 2.33 -4.86 -6.50
N LYS A 106 1.27 -5.68 -6.53
CA LYS A 106 0.21 -5.70 -5.52
C LYS A 106 0.77 -6.00 -4.13
N SER A 107 1.67 -6.97 -4.01
CA SER A 107 2.35 -7.27 -2.73
C SER A 107 3.19 -6.08 -2.23
N ALA A 108 3.94 -5.42 -3.12
CA ALA A 108 4.71 -4.22 -2.78
C ALA A 108 3.80 -3.07 -2.34
N MET A 109 2.68 -2.87 -3.03
CA MET A 109 1.66 -1.87 -2.70
C MET A 109 1.07 -2.12 -1.31
N THR A 110 0.60 -3.33 -1.02
CA THR A 110 0.04 -3.66 0.30
C THR A 110 1.05 -3.40 1.42
N ARG A 111 2.32 -3.74 1.20
CA ARG A 111 3.39 -3.45 2.17
C ARG A 111 3.58 -1.95 2.38
N LEU A 112 3.58 -1.16 1.30
CA LEU A 112 3.74 0.30 1.39
C LEU A 112 2.53 0.96 2.05
N THR A 113 1.30 0.59 1.65
CA THR A 113 0.05 1.05 2.28
C THR A 113 0.07 0.81 3.78
N ASN A 114 0.43 -0.39 4.22
CA ASN A 114 0.51 -0.69 5.66
C ASN A 114 1.56 0.15 6.40
N ARG A 115 2.66 0.55 5.74
CA ARG A 115 3.66 1.44 6.34
C ARG A 115 3.12 2.87 6.45
N VAL A 116 2.50 3.37 5.38
CA VAL A 116 1.89 4.71 5.35
C VAL A 116 0.79 4.83 6.41
N LEU A 117 -0.10 3.84 6.50
CA LEU A 117 -1.16 3.82 7.50
C LEU A 117 -0.61 3.82 8.93
N LYS A 118 0.43 3.04 9.22
CA LYS A 118 1.06 3.08 10.54
C LYS A 118 1.62 4.45 10.88
N VAL A 119 2.35 5.09 9.96
CA VAL A 119 2.89 6.44 10.22
C VAL A 119 1.76 7.44 10.40
N ARG A 120 0.68 7.33 9.63
CA ARG A 120 -0.52 8.14 9.79
C ARG A 120 -1.15 7.94 11.17
N ASP A 121 -1.40 6.70 11.57
CA ASP A 121 -2.09 6.37 12.82
C ASP A 121 -1.30 6.84 14.05
N GLU A 122 0.04 6.70 14.03
CA GLU A 122 0.91 7.20 15.10
C GLU A 122 0.94 8.74 15.14
N LEU A 123 0.88 9.40 13.97
CA LEU A 123 0.84 10.86 13.89
C LEU A 123 -0.53 11.42 14.31
N GLU A 124 -1.63 10.74 13.96
CA GLU A 124 -3.00 11.05 14.41
C GLU A 124 -3.09 10.95 15.93
N GLN A 125 -2.58 9.86 16.50
CA GLN A 125 -2.56 9.67 17.95
C GLN A 125 -1.77 10.77 18.67
N LEU A 126 -0.62 11.19 18.12
CA LEU A 126 0.18 12.27 18.68
C LEU A 126 -0.55 13.62 18.60
N LEU A 127 -1.27 13.87 17.51
CA LEU A 127 -2.01 15.11 17.29
C LEU A 127 -3.27 15.19 18.17
N ASP A 128 -3.89 14.06 18.50
CA ASP A 128 -5.11 13.98 19.33
C ASP A 128 -4.85 14.20 20.83
N ASP A 129 -3.60 14.07 21.31
CA ASP A 129 -3.25 14.16 22.73
C ASP A 129 -2.30 15.33 23.03
N ASP A 130 -2.89 16.44 23.52
CA ASP A 130 -2.16 17.65 23.91
C ASP A 130 -1.09 17.39 24.99
N ASP A 131 -1.27 16.39 25.86
CA ASP A 131 -0.28 16.04 26.89
C ASP A 131 0.96 15.38 26.26
N ASP A 132 0.77 14.49 25.27
CA ASP A 132 1.87 13.89 24.50
C ASP A 132 2.61 14.95 23.66
N MET A 133 1.91 15.92 23.09
CA MET A 133 2.51 17.07 22.39
C MET A 133 3.32 17.96 23.35
N ALA A 134 2.80 18.22 24.55
CA ALA A 134 3.51 19.00 25.57
C ALA A 134 4.79 18.29 26.06
N ASP A 135 4.80 16.96 26.08
CA ASP A 135 5.94 16.15 26.52
C ASP A 135 7.13 16.18 25.54
N LEU A 136 6.90 16.55 24.27
CA LEU A 136 7.95 16.72 23.25
C LEU A 136 8.82 17.97 23.48
N TYR A 137 8.38 18.91 24.34
CA TYR A 137 9.13 20.12 24.73
C TYR A 137 10.29 19.82 25.70
N LEU A 138 11.31 19.14 25.20
CA LEU A 138 12.46 18.67 26.00
C LEU A 138 13.33 19.82 26.52
N SER A 139 13.50 20.92 25.76
CA SER A 139 14.28 22.10 26.17
C SER A 139 13.74 22.73 27.45
N ARG A 140 12.41 22.75 27.61
CA ARG A 140 11.72 23.24 28.80
C ARG A 140 11.89 22.28 29.99
N LYS A 141 11.71 20.97 29.78
CA LYS A 141 11.92 19.97 30.84
C LYS A 141 13.34 20.00 31.39
N PHE A 142 14.34 20.22 30.55
CA PHE A 142 15.75 20.29 30.99
C PHE A 142 16.07 21.57 31.78
N SER A 143 15.44 22.71 31.44
CA SER A 143 15.61 23.97 32.17
C SER A 143 14.93 23.97 33.56
N PHE A 144 13.81 23.26 33.70
CA PHE A 144 13.21 22.98 35.02
C PHE A 144 14.05 22.03 35.88
N ALA A 145 14.71 21.04 35.28
CA ALA A 145 15.59 20.10 36.00
C ALA A 145 16.95 20.72 36.40
N SER A 146 17.37 21.80 35.75
CA SER A 146 18.66 22.45 35.97
C SER A 146 18.61 23.74 36.82
N SER A 147 17.43 24.16 37.28
CA SER A 147 17.33 25.16 38.35
C SER A 147 17.55 24.50 39.72
N PRO A 148 18.65 24.77 40.44
CA PRO A 148 18.74 24.43 41.85
C PRO A 148 17.79 25.37 42.58
N SER A 149 16.60 24.88 42.93
CA SER A 149 15.77 25.52 43.94
C SER A 149 16.54 25.46 45.26
N ASN A 150 17.31 26.50 45.52
CA ASN A 150 17.84 26.80 46.84
C ASN A 150 16.70 27.37 47.68
N ASP A 151 15.76 26.50 48.04
CA ASP A 151 14.90 26.73 49.20
C ASP A 151 14.78 25.38 49.91
N GLY A 152 15.45 25.30 51.05
CA GLY A 152 15.45 24.12 51.88
C GLY A 152 14.12 24.03 52.59
N GLU A 153 13.22 23.17 52.11
CA GLU A 153 12.20 22.56 52.95
C GLU A 153 11.98 21.10 52.54
N ASP A 154 12.23 20.25 53.52
CA ASP A 154 12.20 18.80 53.57
C ASP A 154 10.82 18.24 53.21
N LEU A 155 10.67 17.52 52.09
CA LEU A 155 9.51 16.66 51.87
C LEU A 155 9.91 15.34 51.19
N THR A 156 9.96 14.32 52.04
CA THR A 156 10.22 12.93 51.77
C THR A 156 9.11 12.31 50.91
N TRP A 157 9.48 11.72 49.77
CA TRP A 157 8.57 10.91 48.94
C TRP A 157 8.19 9.62 49.68
N SER A 158 6.89 9.35 49.82
CA SER A 158 6.39 8.04 50.26
C SER A 158 5.06 7.72 49.58
N PRO A 159 4.88 6.50 49.04
CA PRO A 159 3.65 6.08 48.39
C PRO A 159 2.72 5.32 49.37
N ALA A 160 1.44 5.71 49.45
CA ALA A 160 0.25 4.85 49.62
C ALA A 160 -0.97 5.64 50.15
N SER A 161 -2.13 5.40 49.53
CA SER A 161 -3.49 5.91 49.81
C SER A 161 -4.09 5.40 51.15
N PRO A 162 -5.41 5.58 51.46
CA PRO A 162 -6.38 6.66 51.23
C PRO A 162 -7.11 7.09 52.54
N THR A 163 -7.51 8.37 52.74
CA THR A 163 -8.62 8.70 53.68
C THR A 163 -9.21 10.11 53.48
N ILE A 164 -10.47 10.12 53.03
CA ILE A 164 -11.64 10.86 53.55
C ILE A 164 -11.42 12.27 54.14
N GLU A 165 -12.00 13.25 53.43
CA GLU A 165 -12.70 14.47 53.92
C GLU A 165 -11.88 15.64 54.51
N SER A 166 -11.78 16.75 53.77
CA SER A 166 -12.58 17.97 54.03
C SER A 166 -12.09 19.17 53.21
N LYS A 167 -13.06 19.97 52.77
CA LYS A 167 -12.94 21.22 52.02
C LYS A 167 -12.16 22.28 52.79
N ILE A 168 -11.12 22.86 52.19
CA ILE A 168 -10.83 24.30 52.36
C ILE A 168 -10.31 24.85 51.03
N SER A 169 -11.11 25.74 50.45
CA SER A 169 -10.77 26.60 49.33
C SER A 169 -9.46 27.33 49.62
N ARG A 170 -8.43 27.05 48.85
CA ARG A 170 -7.26 27.91 48.72
C ARG A 170 -7.11 28.22 47.25
N ALA A 171 -7.51 29.44 46.90
CA ALA A 171 -7.28 30.02 45.59
C ALA A 171 -5.79 29.99 45.29
N SER A 172 -5.38 29.03 44.45
CA SER A 172 -4.06 28.99 43.86
C SER A 172 -4.04 30.00 42.72
N ARG A 173 -3.67 31.22 43.08
CA ARG A 173 -2.72 32.07 42.36
C ARG A 173 -2.46 31.61 40.91
N ALA A 174 -3.14 32.24 39.97
CA ALA A 174 -2.76 32.22 38.56
C ALA A 174 -1.29 32.65 38.45
N THR A 175 -0.43 31.70 38.09
CA THR A 175 0.87 31.99 37.52
C THR A 175 0.63 32.56 36.12
N PRO A 176 1.31 33.65 35.71
CA PRO A 176 1.17 34.21 34.37
C PRO A 176 1.98 33.40 33.33
N PHE A 177 2.07 32.06 33.48
CA PHE A 177 2.97 31.21 32.70
C PHE A 177 2.27 30.29 31.69
N SER A 178 0.92 30.19 31.69
CA SER A 178 0.18 29.32 30.76
C SER A 178 0.22 29.80 29.30
N THR A 179 0.32 31.11 29.07
CA THR A 179 0.17 31.68 27.73
C THR A 179 1.34 31.38 26.80
N HIS A 180 2.53 31.03 27.32
CA HIS A 180 3.67 30.68 26.47
C HIS A 180 3.69 29.19 26.15
N GLY A 181 3.09 28.33 26.99
CA GLY A 181 2.98 26.90 26.70
C GLY A 181 1.95 26.58 25.62
N GLU A 182 0.82 27.28 25.64
CA GLU A 182 -0.28 27.11 24.67
C GLU A 182 0.14 27.55 23.25
N ASN A 183 0.79 28.71 23.11
CA ASN A 183 1.24 29.21 21.81
C ASN A 183 2.30 28.30 21.17
N ASP A 184 3.20 27.72 21.97
CA ASP A 184 4.21 26.83 21.42
C ASP A 184 3.56 25.52 20.94
N VAL A 185 2.66 24.91 21.73
CA VAL A 185 1.93 23.69 21.34
C VAL A 185 1.17 23.91 20.03
N GLU A 186 0.56 25.08 19.84
CA GLU A 186 -0.12 25.47 18.60
C GLU A 186 0.85 25.55 17.39
N GLU A 187 2.09 26.01 17.58
CA GLU A 187 3.12 25.99 16.53
C GLU A 187 3.54 24.56 16.13
N LEU A 188 3.67 23.66 17.10
CA LEU A 188 3.97 22.24 16.85
C LEU A 188 2.79 21.54 16.16
N GLU A 189 1.57 21.81 16.60
CA GLU A 189 0.33 21.30 16.01
C GLU A 189 0.25 21.69 14.53
N MET A 190 0.48 22.96 14.19
CA MET A 190 0.53 23.42 12.79
C MET A 190 1.56 22.67 11.93
N LEU A 191 2.73 22.33 12.49
CA LEU A 191 3.77 21.56 11.81
C LEU A 191 3.31 20.11 11.57
N LEU A 192 2.81 19.45 12.62
CA LEU A 192 2.35 18.06 12.56
C LEU A 192 1.16 17.90 11.61
N GLU A 193 0.20 18.83 11.65
CA GLU A 193 -0.96 18.89 10.75
C GLU A 193 -0.51 18.94 9.27
N ALA A 194 0.49 19.75 8.95
CA ALA A 194 1.01 19.87 7.58
C ALA A 194 1.58 18.53 7.07
N TYR A 195 2.34 17.81 7.91
CA TYR A 195 2.85 16.49 7.57
C TYR A 195 1.76 15.40 7.57
N PHE A 196 0.78 15.50 8.46
CA PHE A 196 -0.38 14.61 8.50
C PHE A 196 -1.15 14.67 7.18
N MET A 197 -1.45 15.90 6.72
CA MET A 197 -2.09 16.12 5.42
C MET A 197 -1.24 15.59 4.26
N GLN A 198 0.09 15.68 4.32
CA GLN A 198 0.98 15.12 3.30
C GLN A 198 0.96 13.58 3.27
N ILE A 199 0.95 12.95 4.43
CA ILE A 199 0.84 11.48 4.57
C ILE A 199 -0.54 11.02 4.09
N GLU A 200 -1.61 11.74 4.43
CA GLU A 200 -2.97 11.44 3.97
C GLU A 200 -3.07 11.55 2.45
N ALA A 201 -2.51 12.61 1.85
CA ALA A 201 -2.44 12.74 0.40
C ALA A 201 -1.70 11.55 -0.26
N THR A 202 -0.63 11.05 0.37
CA THR A 202 0.11 9.88 -0.10
C THR A 202 -0.71 8.59 0.05
N SER A 203 -1.44 8.44 1.16
CA SER A 203 -2.36 7.33 1.41
C SER A 203 -3.49 7.28 0.37
N ASN A 204 -4.05 8.44 0.04
CA ASN A 204 -5.10 8.57 -0.97
C ASN A 204 -4.61 8.15 -2.36
N LYS A 205 -3.42 8.59 -2.78
CA LYS A 205 -2.80 8.13 -4.04
C LYS A 205 -2.63 6.60 -4.08
N LEU A 206 -2.14 5.99 -2.98
CA LEU A 206 -1.99 4.55 -2.88
C LEU A 206 -3.33 3.81 -2.94
N THR A 207 -4.38 4.40 -2.37
CA THR A 207 -5.74 3.83 -2.39
C THR A 207 -6.30 3.85 -3.81
N THR A 208 -6.18 4.96 -4.53
CA THR A 208 -6.58 5.04 -5.94
C THR A 208 -5.80 4.06 -6.82
N LEU A 209 -4.48 3.95 -6.63
CA LEU A 209 -3.67 2.98 -7.36
C LEU A 209 -4.09 1.53 -7.06
N ARG A 210 -4.50 1.28 -5.80
CA ARG A 210 -4.99 -0.03 -5.38
C ARG A 210 -6.29 -0.40 -6.04
N GLU A 211 -7.27 0.50 -6.02
CA GLU A 211 -8.53 0.31 -6.71
C GLU A 211 -8.29 -0.01 -8.18
N TYR A 212 -7.39 0.72 -8.85
CA TYR A 212 -7.06 0.46 -10.25
C TYR A 212 -6.43 -0.93 -10.50
N ILE A 213 -5.56 -1.41 -9.61
CA ILE A 213 -5.00 -2.77 -9.69
C ILE A 213 -6.08 -3.82 -9.47
N ASP A 214 -6.93 -3.62 -8.46
CA ASP A 214 -8.00 -4.56 -8.12
C ASP A 214 -9.05 -4.62 -9.24
N ASP A 215 -9.45 -3.49 -9.82
CA ASP A 215 -10.34 -3.41 -11.00
C ASP A 215 -9.75 -4.15 -12.22
N THR A 216 -8.44 -3.99 -12.46
CA THR A 216 -7.76 -4.69 -13.54
C THR A 216 -7.74 -6.20 -13.28
N GLU A 217 -7.49 -6.63 -12.05
CA GLU A 217 -7.50 -8.05 -11.69
C GLU A 217 -8.89 -8.67 -11.91
N ASP A 218 -9.95 -7.97 -11.52
CA ASP A 218 -11.33 -8.40 -11.74
C ASP A 218 -11.66 -8.49 -13.23
N TYR A 219 -11.25 -7.50 -14.03
CA TYR A 219 -11.38 -7.54 -15.48
C TYR A 219 -10.67 -8.74 -16.11
N ILE A 220 -9.44 -9.02 -15.67
CA ILE A 220 -8.65 -10.16 -16.17
C ILE A 220 -9.28 -11.49 -15.75
N ASN A 221 -9.83 -11.58 -14.53
CA ASN A 221 -10.55 -12.77 -14.07
C ASN A 221 -11.78 -13.04 -14.95
N ILE A 222 -12.56 -12.00 -15.28
CA ILE A 222 -13.71 -12.11 -16.20
C ILE A 222 -13.25 -12.60 -17.58
N GLN A 223 -12.15 -12.05 -18.12
CA GLN A 223 -11.62 -12.49 -19.42
C GLN A 223 -11.13 -13.95 -19.39
N LEU A 224 -10.42 -14.35 -18.33
CA LEU A 224 -9.95 -15.72 -18.17
C LEU A 224 -11.11 -16.71 -18.10
N ASP A 225 -12.17 -16.36 -17.38
CA ASP A 225 -13.36 -17.20 -17.29
C ASP A 225 -14.11 -17.27 -18.63
N ASN A 226 -14.16 -16.17 -19.40
CA ASN A 226 -14.67 -16.19 -20.76
C ASN A 226 -13.86 -17.12 -21.68
N HIS A 227 -12.52 -17.06 -21.63
CA HIS A 227 -11.65 -17.96 -22.39
C HIS A 227 -11.81 -19.43 -21.99
N ARG A 228 -11.91 -19.72 -20.68
CA ARG A 228 -12.21 -21.06 -20.18
C ARG A 228 -13.55 -21.55 -20.68
N ASN A 229 -14.58 -20.69 -20.67
CA ASN A 229 -15.90 -21.03 -21.18
C ASN A 229 -15.86 -21.36 -22.68
N GLN A 230 -15.13 -20.58 -23.48
CA GLN A 230 -14.89 -20.87 -24.90
C GLN A 230 -14.18 -22.21 -25.11
N LEU A 231 -13.18 -22.53 -24.28
CA LEU A 231 -12.45 -23.80 -24.36
C LEU A 231 -13.37 -24.99 -24.05
N ILE A 232 -14.15 -24.91 -22.97
CA ILE A 232 -15.14 -25.93 -22.60
C ILE A 232 -16.17 -26.12 -23.73
N GLN A 233 -16.60 -25.04 -24.37
CA GLN A 233 -17.51 -25.10 -25.50
C GLN A 233 -16.88 -25.84 -26.71
N LEU A 234 -15.62 -25.53 -27.04
CA LEU A 234 -14.90 -26.20 -28.12
C LEU A 234 -14.69 -27.68 -27.80
N GLU A 235 -14.32 -28.01 -26.57
CA GLU A 235 -14.17 -29.38 -26.11
C GLU A 235 -15.48 -30.17 -26.26
N LEU A 236 -16.61 -29.59 -25.81
CA LEU A 236 -17.92 -30.22 -25.96
C LEU A 236 -18.28 -30.46 -27.43
N PHE A 237 -17.95 -29.51 -28.31
CA PHE A 237 -18.17 -29.66 -29.76
C PHE A 237 -17.33 -30.80 -30.36
N LEU A 238 -16.04 -30.89 -30.00
CA LEU A 238 -15.16 -31.97 -30.43
C LEU A 238 -15.58 -33.34 -29.88
N LEU A 239 -16.00 -33.40 -28.61
CA LEU A 239 -16.51 -34.62 -27.98
C LEU A 239 -17.79 -35.10 -28.67
N SER A 240 -18.73 -34.21 -28.95
CA SER A 240 -19.93 -34.52 -29.74
C SER A 240 -19.57 -35.12 -31.10
N GLY A 241 -18.61 -34.51 -31.80
CA GLY A 241 -18.14 -35.00 -33.11
C GLY A 241 -17.51 -36.39 -33.01
N THR A 242 -16.71 -36.63 -31.98
CA THR A 242 -16.06 -37.93 -31.71
C THR A 242 -17.09 -39.02 -31.41
N VAL A 243 -18.11 -38.72 -30.62
CA VAL A 243 -19.22 -39.64 -30.33
C VAL A 243 -19.96 -40.00 -31.62
N SER A 244 -20.32 -39.01 -32.43
CA SER A 244 -20.99 -39.25 -33.72
C SER A 244 -20.14 -40.07 -34.69
N LEU A 245 -18.85 -39.79 -34.79
CA LEU A 245 -17.93 -40.56 -35.62
C LEU A 245 -17.75 -41.99 -35.11
N SER A 246 -17.76 -42.20 -33.79
CA SER A 246 -17.67 -43.53 -33.19
C SER A 246 -18.88 -44.40 -33.54
N VAL A 247 -20.09 -43.82 -33.54
CA VAL A 247 -21.32 -44.51 -33.97
C VAL A 247 -21.24 -44.89 -35.45
N TYR A 248 -20.80 -43.97 -36.30
CA TYR A 248 -20.60 -44.25 -37.73
C TYR A 248 -19.53 -45.33 -37.96
N SER A 249 -18.41 -45.26 -37.25
CA SER A 249 -17.31 -46.23 -37.34
C SER A 249 -17.73 -47.62 -36.86
N LEU A 250 -18.60 -47.73 -35.86
CA LEU A 250 -19.14 -49.00 -35.41
C LEU A 250 -19.95 -49.68 -36.53
N VAL A 251 -20.81 -48.92 -37.20
CA VAL A 251 -21.58 -49.44 -38.35
C VAL A 251 -20.63 -49.85 -39.47
N ALA A 252 -19.68 -48.99 -39.83
CA ALA A 252 -18.67 -49.31 -40.85
C ALA A 252 -17.84 -50.56 -40.48
N ALA A 253 -17.49 -50.74 -39.21
CA ALA A 253 -16.73 -51.90 -38.73
C ALA A 253 -17.53 -53.20 -38.85
N ILE A 254 -18.81 -53.20 -38.45
CA ILE A 254 -19.69 -54.38 -38.58
C ILE A 254 -19.77 -54.85 -40.04
N PHE A 255 -19.90 -53.91 -40.99
CA PHE A 255 -19.98 -54.23 -42.42
C PHE A 255 -18.61 -54.43 -43.09
N GLY A 256 -17.52 -53.97 -42.47
CA GLY A 256 -16.16 -54.25 -42.89
C GLY A 256 -15.68 -55.66 -42.52
N MET A 257 -16.42 -56.37 -41.67
CA MET A 257 -16.16 -57.78 -41.38
C MET A 257 -16.55 -58.65 -42.58
N ASN A 258 -15.63 -59.53 -43.00
CA ASN A 258 -15.78 -60.44 -44.14
C ASN A 258 -16.77 -61.59 -43.85
N ILE A 259 -18.02 -61.27 -43.54
CA ILE A 259 -19.09 -62.23 -43.28
C ILE A 259 -19.88 -62.40 -44.59
N PRO A 260 -20.10 -63.65 -45.08
CA PRO A 260 -20.88 -63.88 -46.28
C PRO A 260 -22.36 -63.56 -46.02
N TYR A 261 -22.80 -62.37 -46.44
CA TYR A 261 -24.20 -61.96 -46.35
C TYR A 261 -25.00 -62.49 -47.56
N PRO A 262 -26.21 -63.04 -47.36
CA PRO A 262 -27.02 -63.64 -48.43
C PRO A 262 -27.53 -62.64 -49.48
N TRP A 263 -27.42 -61.33 -49.24
CA TRP A 263 -27.86 -60.26 -50.16
C TRP A 263 -26.74 -59.70 -51.06
N ASN A 264 -25.54 -60.27 -51.01
CA ASN A 264 -24.39 -59.79 -51.78
C ASN A 264 -24.50 -60.08 -53.29
N ASN A 265 -25.26 -61.11 -53.71
CA ASN A 265 -25.30 -61.56 -55.10
C ASN A 265 -26.24 -60.77 -56.03
N ASP A 266 -27.16 -59.94 -55.51
CA ASP A 266 -28.14 -59.22 -56.35
C ASP A 266 -28.56 -57.82 -55.81
N HIS A 267 -28.02 -57.37 -54.67
CA HIS A 267 -28.48 -56.15 -53.98
C HIS A 267 -27.35 -55.17 -53.61
N GLY A 268 -26.50 -54.80 -54.57
CA GLY A 268 -25.42 -53.82 -54.38
C GLY A 268 -25.89 -52.41 -53.95
N TYR A 269 -27.19 -52.09 -54.08
CA TYR A 269 -27.77 -50.83 -53.59
C TYR A 269 -27.96 -50.81 -52.07
N VAL A 270 -28.15 -51.96 -51.41
CA VAL A 270 -28.44 -52.05 -49.97
C VAL A 270 -27.27 -51.53 -49.14
N PHE A 271 -26.04 -51.86 -49.54
CA PHE A 271 -24.83 -51.34 -48.88
C PHE A 271 -24.77 -49.80 -48.94
N LYS A 272 -25.06 -49.20 -50.10
CA LYS A 272 -25.10 -47.74 -50.25
C LYS A 272 -26.15 -47.11 -49.34
N TRP A 273 -27.35 -47.70 -49.27
CA TRP A 273 -28.42 -47.21 -48.39
C TRP A 273 -28.06 -47.29 -46.90
N VAL A 274 -27.41 -48.37 -46.47
CA VAL A 274 -26.97 -48.54 -45.08
C VAL A 274 -25.92 -47.49 -44.71
N VAL A 275 -24.94 -47.24 -45.58
CA VAL A 275 -23.91 -46.20 -45.34
C VAL A 275 -24.54 -44.80 -45.27
N ILE A 276 -25.46 -44.49 -46.18
CA ILE A 276 -26.19 -43.21 -46.18
C ILE A 276 -27.03 -43.06 -44.91
N LEU A 277 -27.77 -44.09 -44.50
CA LEU A 277 -28.60 -44.05 -43.30
C LEU A 277 -27.76 -43.93 -42.04
N ALA A 278 -26.63 -44.65 -41.95
CA ALA A 278 -25.69 -44.53 -40.83
C ALA A 278 -25.07 -43.12 -40.75
N ALA A 279 -24.72 -42.53 -41.89
CA ALA A 279 -24.24 -41.15 -41.95
C ALA A 279 -25.32 -40.17 -41.49
N ILE A 280 -26.58 -40.33 -41.93
CA ILE A 280 -27.72 -39.51 -41.49
C ILE A 280 -27.91 -39.63 -39.98
N VAL A 281 -27.94 -40.85 -39.42
CA VAL A 281 -28.11 -41.08 -37.98
C VAL A 281 -26.96 -40.44 -37.17
N SER A 282 -25.71 -40.56 -37.65
CA SER A 282 -24.56 -39.93 -36.98
C SER A 282 -24.66 -38.39 -36.99
N ALA A 283 -25.13 -37.81 -38.09
CA ALA A 283 -25.33 -36.37 -38.25
C ALA A 283 -26.51 -35.85 -37.41
N THR A 284 -27.61 -36.60 -37.29
CA THR A 284 -28.74 -36.21 -36.44
C THR A 284 -28.39 -36.26 -34.96
N ILE A 285 -27.61 -37.27 -34.52
CA ILE A 285 -27.07 -37.33 -33.17
C ILE A 285 -26.18 -36.11 -32.89
N PHE A 286 -25.28 -35.76 -33.82
CA PHE A 286 -24.42 -34.59 -33.68
C PHE A 286 -25.22 -33.29 -33.57
N MET A 287 -26.21 -33.10 -34.44
CA MET A 287 -27.10 -31.93 -34.45
C MET A 287 -27.94 -31.85 -33.18
N SER A 288 -28.43 -32.99 -32.68
CA SER A 288 -29.20 -33.05 -31.44
C SER A 288 -28.36 -32.64 -30.23
N ILE A 289 -27.13 -33.16 -30.12
CA ILE A 289 -26.20 -32.83 -29.02
C ILE A 289 -25.80 -31.35 -29.06
N THR A 290 -25.46 -30.82 -30.24
CA THR A 290 -25.06 -29.41 -30.41
C THR A 290 -26.22 -28.44 -30.15
N THR A 291 -27.45 -28.79 -30.57
CA THR A 291 -28.64 -27.97 -30.31
C THR A 291 -29.02 -28.00 -28.82
N TYR A 292 -28.95 -29.17 -28.18
CA TYR A 292 -29.20 -29.30 -26.74
C TYR A 292 -28.19 -28.49 -25.91
N SER A 293 -26.91 -28.53 -26.29
CA SER A 293 -25.85 -27.72 -25.68
C SER A 293 -26.13 -26.22 -25.77
N ARG A 294 -26.56 -25.73 -26.94
CA ARG A 294 -26.91 -24.32 -27.14
C ARG A 294 -28.14 -23.90 -26.34
N TYR A 295 -29.19 -24.74 -26.30
CA TYR A 295 -30.44 -24.40 -25.63
C TYR A 295 -30.30 -24.29 -24.11
N LYS A 296 -29.37 -25.04 -23.50
CA LYS A 296 -29.18 -25.05 -22.05
C LYS A 296 -28.34 -23.86 -21.52
N GLY A 297 -27.97 -22.90 -22.37
CA GLY A 297 -27.29 -21.67 -21.96
C GLY A 297 -25.83 -21.85 -21.51
N LEU A 298 -25.21 -23.00 -21.80
CA LEU A 298 -23.76 -23.22 -21.65
C LEU A 298 -22.94 -22.52 -22.75
N VAL A 299 -23.64 -21.94 -23.72
CA VAL A 299 -23.09 -21.09 -24.76
C VAL A 299 -23.57 -19.69 -24.42
N GLY A 300 -22.66 -18.83 -23.97
CA GLY A 300 -22.97 -17.43 -23.72
C GLY A 300 -23.63 -16.81 -24.95
N SER A 301 -24.72 -16.06 -24.72
CA SER A 301 -25.08 -14.97 -25.62
C SER A 301 -24.05 -13.87 -25.52
#